data_AF-A0A951W0T5-F1
#
_entry.id   AF-A0A951W0T5-F1
#
_cell.length_a   1.000
_cell.length_b   1.000
_cell.length_c   1.000
_cell.angle_alpha   90.00
_cell.angle_beta   90.00
_cell.angle_gamma   90.00
#
_symmetry.space_group_name_H-M   'P 1'
#
loop_
_entity.id
_entity.type
_entity.pdbx_description
1 polymer ?
#
loop_
_entity_poly.entity_id
_entity_poly.type
_entity_poly.pdbx_seq_one_letter_code
_entity_poly.pdbx_strand_id
1 'polypeptide(L)'
;MTPLPTVVFSKTNAELIQQIGDIHNQLAAFYRSIPADRMMVDAEPRGWPAFKNIKHSASINKVFAFYVGLPVWLLRLRGKPRRPNVTLDILVPTNRPQITDHGSYPKGEPIDSNRLNTLLVELLRSSEKLKKSVETKTNEELDTLQSLFGGMTLRMFVHFLLKHNLYHASVVRYRIENM
;
A
#
# COMPACT_ATOMS: atom_id res chain seq x y z
N MET A 1 -7.87 -14.69 13.16
CA MET A 1 -7.75 -13.37 12.47
C MET A 1 -8.01 -13.56 10.99
N THR A 2 -8.55 -12.54 10.31
CA THR A 2 -8.76 -12.57 8.85
C THR A 2 -7.41 -12.75 8.13
N PRO A 3 -7.30 -13.66 7.15
CA PRO A 3 -6.06 -13.81 6.37
C PRO A 3 -5.73 -12.52 5.61
N LEU A 4 -4.44 -12.25 5.43
CA LEU A 4 -4.00 -11.14 4.57
C LEU A 4 -4.03 -11.59 3.11
N PRO A 5 -4.42 -10.72 2.16
CA PRO A 5 -4.42 -11.06 0.76
C PRO A 5 -3.01 -11.27 0.22
N THR A 6 -2.91 -11.90 -0.94
CA THR A 6 -1.67 -12.03 -1.71
C THR A 6 -1.70 -11.10 -2.91
N VAL A 7 -0.55 -10.50 -3.24
CA VAL A 7 -0.40 -9.77 -4.50
C VAL A 7 -0.04 -10.77 -5.59
N VAL A 8 -0.81 -10.77 -6.67
CA VAL A 8 -0.53 -11.49 -7.90
C VAL A 8 -0.27 -10.51 -9.04
N PHE A 9 0.40 -10.94 -10.09
CA PHE A 9 0.67 -10.05 -11.22
C PHE A 9 -0.61 -9.85 -12.04
N SER A 10 -1.10 -8.62 -12.10
CA SER A 10 -2.21 -8.20 -12.97
C SER A 10 -1.68 -7.77 -14.33
N LYS A 11 -1.99 -8.54 -15.37
CA LYS A 11 -1.60 -8.28 -16.77
C LYS A 11 -2.41 -7.14 -17.37
N THR A 12 -3.66 -6.98 -16.96
CA THR A 12 -4.55 -5.95 -17.52
C THR A 12 -4.86 -4.85 -16.51
N ASN A 13 -5.31 -3.69 -17.01
CA ASN A 13 -5.77 -2.60 -16.16
C ASN A 13 -6.99 -3.01 -15.32
N ALA A 14 -7.92 -3.77 -15.92
CA ALA A 14 -9.10 -4.28 -15.22
C ALA A 14 -8.70 -5.20 -14.05
N GLU A 15 -7.79 -6.15 -14.27
CA GLU A 15 -7.25 -7.01 -13.22
C GLU A 15 -6.55 -6.19 -12.12
N LEU A 16 -5.79 -5.16 -12.49
CA LEU A 16 -5.07 -4.32 -11.53
C LEU A 16 -6.03 -3.49 -10.68
N ILE A 17 -7.05 -2.90 -11.29
CA ILE A 17 -8.11 -2.12 -10.62
C ILE A 17 -8.89 -3.01 -9.66
N GLN A 18 -9.27 -4.21 -10.09
CA GLN A 18 -9.95 -5.19 -9.26
C GLN A 18 -9.08 -5.57 -8.06
N GLN A 19 -7.81 -5.91 -8.29
CA GLN A 19 -6.88 -6.30 -7.24
C GLN A 19 -6.62 -5.17 -6.23
N ILE A 20 -6.53 -3.90 -6.68
CA ILE A 20 -6.45 -2.74 -5.77
C ILE A 20 -7.66 -2.72 -4.84
N GLY A 21 -8.88 -2.88 -5.37
CA GLY A 21 -10.10 -2.89 -4.58
C GLY A 21 -10.11 -4.04 -3.57
N ASP A 22 -9.85 -5.26 -4.03
CA ASP A 22 -9.90 -6.47 -3.20
C ASP A 22 -8.88 -6.44 -2.06
N ILE A 23 -7.64 -6.03 -2.35
CA ILE A 23 -6.60 -5.92 -1.32
C ILE A 23 -7.00 -4.90 -0.26
N HIS A 24 -7.47 -3.71 -0.65
CA HIS A 24 -7.79 -2.66 0.33
C HIS A 24 -9.04 -2.99 1.15
N ASN A 25 -10.04 -3.66 0.56
CA ASN A 25 -11.19 -4.18 1.30
C ASN A 25 -10.76 -5.23 2.34
N GLN A 26 -9.88 -6.15 1.96
CA GLN A 26 -9.36 -7.17 2.88
C GLN A 26 -8.45 -6.57 3.97
N LEU A 27 -7.63 -5.58 3.63
CA LEU A 27 -6.86 -4.82 4.62
C LEU A 27 -7.78 -4.09 5.60
N ALA A 28 -8.84 -3.44 5.12
CA ALA A 28 -9.81 -2.77 5.98
C ALA A 28 -10.54 -3.76 6.91
N ALA A 29 -10.91 -4.93 6.40
CA ALA A 29 -11.50 -6.02 7.19
C ALA A 29 -10.52 -6.55 8.26
N PHE A 30 -9.25 -6.73 7.91
CA PHE A 30 -8.20 -7.10 8.86
C PHE A 30 -8.07 -6.07 9.97
N TYR A 31 -7.90 -4.79 9.66
CA TYR A 31 -7.76 -3.74 10.67
C TYR A 31 -9.01 -3.57 11.55
N ARG A 32 -10.21 -3.76 10.98
CA ARG A 32 -11.46 -3.76 11.75
C ARG A 32 -11.54 -4.92 12.76
N SER A 33 -10.88 -6.04 12.47
CA SER A 33 -10.86 -7.21 13.36
C SER A 33 -9.90 -7.07 14.55
N ILE A 34 -9.06 -6.04 14.56
CA ILE A 34 -8.13 -5.79 15.67
C ILE A 34 -8.90 -5.13 16.82
N PRO A 35 -8.80 -5.66 18.06
CA PRO A 35 -9.37 -5.03 19.24
C PRO A 35 -8.90 -3.57 19.40
N ALA A 36 -9.80 -2.68 19.80
CA ALA A 36 -9.55 -1.23 19.85
C ALA A 36 -8.37 -0.83 20.78
N ASP A 37 -8.23 -1.53 21.91
CA ASP A 37 -7.12 -1.42 22.85
C ASP A 37 -5.78 -1.82 22.23
N ARG A 38 -5.79 -2.73 21.25
CA ARG A 38 -4.59 -3.19 20.54
C ARG A 38 -4.16 -2.31 19.38
N MET A 39 -4.98 -1.34 18.98
CA MET A 39 -4.68 -0.46 17.83
C MET A 39 -3.56 0.55 18.10
N MET A 40 -3.31 0.85 19.38
CA MET A 40 -2.38 1.87 19.88
C MET A 40 -1.25 1.27 20.72
N VAL A 41 -1.17 -0.06 20.80
CA VAL A 41 -0.10 -0.75 21.54
C VAL A 41 1.25 -0.44 20.94
N ASP A 42 2.24 -0.38 21.82
CA ASP A 42 3.62 -0.17 21.46
C ASP A 42 4.07 -1.16 20.39
N ALA A 43 4.83 -0.63 19.45
CA ALA A 43 5.28 -1.33 18.29
C ALA A 43 6.75 -1.72 18.39
N GLU A 44 7.45 -1.33 19.46
CA GLU A 44 8.87 -1.64 19.65
C GLU A 44 9.14 -3.15 19.76
N PRO A 45 10.24 -3.65 19.15
CA PRO A 45 11.19 -2.95 18.25
C PRO A 45 10.75 -2.97 16.77
N ARG A 46 9.52 -3.42 16.47
CA ARG A 46 9.05 -3.74 15.12
C ARG A 46 8.00 -2.75 14.62
N GLY A 47 8.44 -1.55 14.25
CA GLY A 47 7.69 -0.64 13.38
C GLY A 47 6.66 0.27 14.05
N TRP A 48 5.48 0.41 13.45
CA TRP A 48 4.44 1.38 13.88
C TRP A 48 3.21 0.72 14.48
N PRO A 49 2.46 1.36 15.38
CA PRO A 49 1.15 0.86 15.82
C PRO A 49 0.16 0.68 14.66
N ALA A 50 -0.88 -0.14 14.85
CA ALA A 50 -1.81 -0.48 13.78
C ALA A 50 -2.49 0.76 13.16
N PHE A 51 -2.93 1.71 13.99
CA PHE A 51 -3.56 2.95 13.50
C PHE A 51 -2.64 3.73 12.53
N LYS A 52 -1.34 3.72 12.80
CA LYS A 52 -0.36 4.47 12.01
C LYS A 52 -0.04 3.75 10.70
N ASN A 53 -0.07 2.42 10.67
CA ASN A 53 0.02 1.67 9.42
C ASN A 53 -1.19 1.99 8.51
N ILE A 54 -2.41 2.11 9.04
CA ILE A 54 -3.58 2.53 8.25
C ILE A 54 -3.35 3.92 7.65
N LYS A 55 -2.93 4.90 8.46
CA LYS A 55 -2.63 6.26 8.00
C LYS A 55 -1.54 6.28 6.93
N HIS A 56 -0.47 5.51 7.14
CA HIS A 56 0.61 5.40 6.18
C HIS A 56 0.13 4.84 4.85
N SER A 57 -0.58 3.71 4.87
CA SER A 57 -1.18 3.11 3.67
C SER A 57 -2.11 4.09 2.95
N ALA A 58 -2.95 4.82 3.68
CA ALA A 58 -3.83 5.83 3.09
C ALA A 58 -3.04 7.00 2.46
N SER A 59 -1.98 7.46 3.12
CA SER A 59 -1.11 8.54 2.63
C SER A 59 -0.34 8.12 1.38
N ILE A 60 0.32 6.97 1.42
CA ILE A 60 1.14 6.48 0.31
C ILE A 60 0.28 6.12 -0.91
N ASN A 61 -0.95 5.62 -0.71
CA ASN A 61 -1.93 5.46 -1.79
C ASN A 61 -2.22 6.78 -2.52
N LYS A 62 -2.41 7.89 -1.78
CA LYS A 62 -2.67 9.21 -2.39
C LYS A 62 -1.45 9.69 -3.19
N VAL A 63 -0.25 9.47 -2.67
CA VAL A 63 1.00 9.80 -3.37
C VAL A 63 1.08 9.02 -4.67
N PHE A 64 0.90 7.70 -4.63
CA PHE A 64 0.94 6.86 -5.83
C PHE A 64 -0.17 7.20 -6.82
N ALA A 65 -1.38 7.47 -6.34
CA ALA A 65 -2.49 7.93 -7.17
C ALA A 65 -2.14 9.22 -7.90
N PHE A 66 -1.55 10.21 -7.21
CA PHE A 66 -1.11 11.45 -7.85
C PHE A 66 -0.10 11.17 -8.98
N TYR A 67 0.93 10.36 -8.71
CA TYR A 67 1.97 10.08 -9.71
C TYR A 67 1.48 9.25 -10.89
N VAL A 68 0.73 8.19 -10.65
CA VAL A 68 0.14 7.35 -11.73
C VAL A 68 -0.87 8.17 -12.54
N GLY A 69 -1.57 9.10 -11.88
CA GLY A 69 -2.57 9.98 -12.50
C GLY A 69 -1.98 11.14 -13.30
N LEU A 70 -0.66 11.32 -13.32
CA LEU A 70 -0.05 12.39 -14.12
C LEU A 70 -0.40 12.23 -15.61
N PRO A 71 -0.57 13.34 -16.34
CA PRO A 71 -0.66 13.34 -17.79
C PRO A 71 0.49 12.58 -18.45
N VAL A 72 0.18 11.85 -19.52
CA VAL A 72 1.12 10.98 -20.23
C VAL A 72 2.35 11.74 -20.74
N TRP A 73 2.16 12.97 -21.21
CA TRP A 73 3.27 13.81 -21.68
C TRP A 73 4.28 14.12 -20.55
N LEU A 74 3.83 14.37 -19.32
CA LEU A 74 4.70 14.57 -18.16
C LEU A 74 5.47 13.30 -17.79
N LEU A 75 4.80 12.14 -17.89
CA LEU A 75 5.41 10.86 -17.62
C LEU A 75 6.48 10.51 -18.66
N ARG A 76 6.26 10.85 -19.92
CA ARG A 76 7.24 10.67 -21.01
C ARG A 76 8.50 11.50 -20.83
N LEU A 77 8.41 12.71 -20.25
CA LEU A 77 9.59 13.55 -19.96
C LEU A 77 10.58 12.89 -19.00
N ARG A 78 10.15 11.89 -18.22
CA ARG A 78 11.04 11.17 -17.30
C ARG A 78 11.93 10.14 -17.99
N GLY A 79 11.67 9.85 -19.26
CA GLY A 79 12.39 8.84 -20.04
C GLY A 79 11.83 7.43 -19.86
N LYS A 80 12.66 6.44 -20.23
CA LYS A 80 12.30 5.02 -20.21
C LYS A 80 12.63 4.38 -18.85
N PRO A 81 11.84 3.40 -18.38
CA PRO A 81 12.15 2.63 -17.19
C PRO A 81 13.59 2.11 -17.21
N ARG A 82 14.35 2.36 -16.14
CA ARG A 82 15.72 1.85 -15.99
C ARG A 82 15.77 0.34 -15.75
N ARG A 83 14.67 -0.23 -15.26
CA ARG A 83 14.49 -1.65 -14.94
C ARG A 83 13.11 -2.09 -15.45
N PRO A 84 12.92 -2.21 -16.77
CA PRO A 84 11.62 -2.54 -17.35
C PRO A 84 11.18 -3.98 -17.03
N ASN A 85 12.15 -4.88 -16.81
CA ASN A 85 11.91 -6.30 -16.59
C ASN A 85 11.77 -6.68 -15.11
N VAL A 86 11.42 -5.73 -14.24
CA VAL A 86 11.19 -6.05 -12.82
C VAL A 86 9.94 -6.91 -12.71
N THR A 87 10.08 -8.09 -12.15
CA THR A 87 8.98 -9.02 -11.91
C THR A 87 8.46 -8.90 -10.48
N LEU A 88 7.27 -9.45 -10.22
CA LEU A 88 6.61 -9.34 -8.92
C LEU A 88 7.34 -10.08 -7.80
N ASP A 89 8.00 -11.18 -8.14
CA ASP A 89 8.78 -12.03 -7.24
C ASP A 89 10.02 -11.31 -6.70
N ILE A 90 10.77 -10.60 -7.55
CA ILE A 90 11.97 -9.86 -7.13
C ILE A 90 11.65 -8.51 -6.48
N LEU A 91 10.38 -8.07 -6.52
CA LEU A 91 9.96 -6.78 -5.99
C LEU A 91 9.95 -6.78 -4.47
N VAL A 92 10.93 -6.12 -3.85
CA VAL A 92 10.99 -6.01 -2.39
C VAL A 92 9.94 -4.99 -1.91
N PRO A 93 9.11 -5.30 -0.90
CA PRO A 93 8.04 -4.41 -0.42
C PRO A 93 8.55 -3.15 0.30
N THR A 94 9.85 -3.08 0.58
CA THR A 94 10.52 -1.94 1.22
C THR A 94 11.91 -1.76 0.61
N ASN A 95 12.32 -0.52 0.40
CA ASN A 95 13.69 -0.20 -0.04
C ASN A 95 14.72 -0.37 1.10
N ARG A 96 14.26 -0.70 2.32
CA ARG A 96 15.05 -0.80 3.54
C ARG A 96 14.64 -2.06 4.34
N PRO A 97 14.90 -3.27 3.83
CA PRO A 97 14.44 -4.52 4.46
C PRO A 97 15.07 -4.79 5.83
N GLN A 98 16.22 -4.18 6.13
CA GLN A 98 16.93 -4.34 7.41
C GLN A 98 16.54 -3.30 8.46
N ILE A 99 15.73 -2.29 8.11
CA ILE A 99 15.28 -1.28 9.08
C ILE A 99 14.00 -1.78 9.73
N THR A 100 14.14 -2.30 10.95
CA THR A 100 13.02 -2.66 11.84
C THR A 100 12.58 -1.49 12.72
N ASP A 101 13.49 -0.54 12.94
CA ASP A 101 13.24 0.70 13.66
C ASP A 101 12.63 1.74 12.71
N HIS A 102 11.31 1.77 12.63
CA HIS A 102 10.59 2.84 11.93
C HIS A 102 10.37 4.08 12.82
N GLY A 103 11.15 4.21 13.89
CA GLY A 103 10.99 5.16 14.98
C GLY A 103 10.19 4.56 16.14
N SER A 104 10.49 5.02 17.35
CA SER A 104 9.75 4.73 18.57
C SER A 104 8.46 5.56 18.64
N TYR A 105 7.33 4.90 18.89
CA TYR A 105 6.03 5.57 19.04
C TYR A 105 5.43 5.18 20.38
N PRO A 106 5.36 6.11 21.34
CA PRO A 106 4.81 5.81 22.64
C PRO A 106 3.36 5.36 22.50
N LYS A 107 2.94 4.48 23.42
CA LYS A 107 1.53 4.13 23.61
C LYS A 107 0.70 5.39 23.69
N GLY A 108 -0.48 5.36 23.09
CA GLY A 108 -1.50 6.39 23.26
C GLY A 108 -2.79 5.79 23.76
N GLU A 109 -3.73 6.65 24.14
CA GLU A 109 -5.09 6.24 24.51
C GLU A 109 -5.70 5.35 23.42
N PRO A 110 -6.46 4.30 23.79
CA PRO A 110 -7.20 3.47 22.85
C PRO A 110 -7.96 4.31 21.84
N ILE A 111 -7.99 3.89 20.57
CA ILE A 111 -8.84 4.57 19.60
C ILE A 111 -10.29 4.14 19.82
N ASP A 112 -11.22 5.09 19.78
CA ASP A 112 -12.63 4.76 19.72
C ASP A 112 -13.03 4.21 18.33
N SER A 113 -14.20 3.57 18.27
CA SER A 113 -14.74 2.97 17.05
C SER A 113 -14.99 3.99 15.93
N ASN A 114 -15.34 5.23 16.26
CA ASN A 114 -15.60 6.27 15.26
C ASN A 114 -14.29 6.68 14.56
N ARG A 115 -13.23 6.89 15.34
CA ARG A 115 -11.89 7.20 14.84
C ARG A 115 -11.34 6.07 13.98
N LEU A 116 -11.52 4.81 14.40
CA LEU A 116 -11.17 3.66 13.56
C LEU A 116 -11.92 3.69 12.23
N ASN A 117 -13.24 3.86 12.26
CA ASN A 117 -14.07 3.94 11.06
C ASN A 117 -13.63 5.06 10.12
N THR A 118 -13.28 6.25 10.64
CA THR A 118 -12.74 7.35 9.84
C THR A 118 -11.45 6.94 9.10
N LEU A 119 -10.52 6.27 9.79
CA LEU A 119 -9.27 5.80 9.18
C LEU A 119 -9.50 4.74 8.10
N LEU A 120 -10.43 3.81 8.32
CA LEU A 120 -10.78 2.78 7.33
C LEU A 120 -11.46 3.39 6.10
N VAL A 121 -12.35 4.37 6.29
CA VAL A 121 -12.95 5.12 5.18
C VAL A 121 -11.88 5.89 4.41
N GLU A 122 -10.89 6.47 5.10
CA GLU A 122 -9.78 7.16 4.44
C GLU A 122 -8.91 6.20 3.61
N LEU A 123 -8.62 5.00 4.15
CA LEU A 123 -7.90 3.95 3.43
C LEU A 123 -8.65 3.58 2.14
N LEU A 124 -9.94 3.27 2.21
CA LEU A 124 -10.74 2.90 1.04
C LEU A 124 -10.89 4.05 0.04
N ARG A 125 -11.09 5.28 0.52
CA ARG A 125 -11.15 6.46 -0.36
C ARG A 125 -9.83 6.69 -1.08
N SER A 126 -8.69 6.44 -0.42
CA SER A 126 -7.37 6.56 -1.03
C SER A 126 -7.13 5.50 -2.11
N SER A 127 -7.62 4.27 -1.93
CA SER A 127 -7.53 3.23 -2.95
C SER A 127 -8.44 3.50 -4.15
N GLU A 128 -9.62 4.09 -3.94
CA GLU A 128 -10.47 4.54 -5.05
C GLU A 128 -9.80 5.64 -5.89
N LYS A 129 -9.05 6.55 -5.25
CA LYS A 129 -8.24 7.53 -6.00
C LYS A 129 -7.17 6.85 -6.85
N LEU A 130 -6.51 5.82 -6.32
CA LEU A 130 -5.53 5.05 -7.06
C LEU A 130 -6.15 4.32 -8.25
N LYS A 131 -7.31 3.66 -8.05
CA LYS A 131 -8.06 3.00 -9.13
C LYS A 131 -8.37 3.98 -10.26
N LYS A 132 -8.93 5.15 -9.93
CA LYS A 132 -9.19 6.21 -10.91
C LYS A 132 -7.95 6.64 -11.67
N SER A 133 -6.81 6.77 -11.00
CA SER A 133 -5.55 7.10 -11.67
C SER A 133 -5.10 6.01 -12.65
N VAL A 134 -5.30 4.73 -12.30
CA VAL A 134 -5.00 3.60 -13.20
C VAL A 134 -5.97 3.55 -14.39
N GLU A 135 -7.26 3.89 -14.19
CA GLU A 135 -8.26 3.99 -15.26
C GLU A 135 -7.89 5.01 -16.35
N THR A 136 -7.13 6.05 -16.01
CA THR A 136 -6.66 7.07 -16.98
C THR A 136 -5.52 6.60 -17.89
N LYS A 137 -5.10 5.34 -17.79
CA LYS A 137 -3.96 4.78 -18.54
C LYS A 137 -4.42 3.63 -19.42
N THR A 138 -3.74 3.42 -20.53
CA THR A 138 -3.84 2.18 -21.32
C THR A 138 -2.95 1.09 -20.72
N ASN A 139 -3.12 -0.17 -21.16
CA ASN A 139 -2.19 -1.25 -20.75
C ASN A 139 -0.76 -0.92 -21.17
N GLU A 140 -0.57 -0.48 -22.43
CA GLU A 140 0.74 -0.10 -22.96
C GLU A 140 1.40 1.01 -22.14
N GLU A 141 0.65 2.03 -21.75
CA GLU A 141 1.18 3.12 -20.94
C GLU A 141 1.63 2.65 -19.56
N LEU A 142 0.86 1.75 -18.92
CA LEU A 142 1.27 1.18 -17.64
C LEU A 142 2.56 0.34 -17.75
N ASP A 143 2.77 -0.29 -18.90
CA ASP A 143 3.89 -1.20 -19.14
C ASP A 143 5.14 -0.53 -19.72
N THR A 144 5.02 0.69 -20.25
CA THR A 144 6.13 1.38 -20.91
C THR A 144 6.58 2.66 -20.21
N LEU A 145 5.70 3.33 -19.47
CA LEU A 145 6.05 4.60 -18.80
C LEU A 145 6.82 4.36 -17.50
N GLN A 146 7.79 5.23 -17.25
CA GLN A 146 8.64 5.17 -16.06
C GLN A 146 7.91 5.69 -14.81
N SER A 147 8.08 4.96 -13.70
CA SER A 147 7.59 5.36 -12.38
C SER A 147 8.44 6.45 -11.70
N LEU A 148 7.97 6.92 -10.54
CA LEU A 148 8.69 7.93 -9.76
C LEU A 148 10.03 7.43 -9.21
N PHE A 149 10.06 6.21 -8.68
CA PHE A 149 11.24 5.61 -8.05
C PHE A 149 11.33 4.10 -8.30
N GLY A 150 12.53 3.54 -8.11
CA GLY A 150 12.82 2.12 -8.37
C GLY A 150 13.05 1.77 -9.84
N GLY A 151 12.88 2.73 -10.76
CA GLY A 151 13.19 2.59 -12.18
C GLY A 151 12.28 1.62 -12.93
N MET A 152 11.14 1.24 -12.34
CA MET A 152 10.20 0.26 -12.89
C MET A 152 9.10 0.92 -13.73
N THR A 153 8.26 0.09 -14.37
CA THR A 153 7.06 0.53 -15.08
C THR A 153 5.99 1.02 -14.11
N LEU A 154 5.00 1.78 -14.57
CA LEU A 154 3.87 2.19 -13.73
C LEU A 154 3.08 0.99 -13.19
N ARG A 155 2.90 -0.06 -13.99
CA ARG A 155 2.26 -1.31 -13.54
C ARG A 155 2.99 -1.88 -12.34
N MET A 156 4.31 -2.05 -12.45
CA MET A 156 5.10 -2.61 -11.36
C MET A 156 5.18 -1.68 -10.15
N PHE A 157 5.09 -0.37 -10.38
CA PHE A 157 4.99 0.61 -9.30
C PHE A 157 3.71 0.43 -8.48
N VAL A 158 2.57 0.19 -9.12
CA VAL A 158 1.32 -0.11 -8.40
C VAL A 158 1.43 -1.45 -7.66
N HIS A 159 2.02 -2.48 -8.25
CA HIS A 159 2.25 -3.75 -7.54
C HIS A 159 3.17 -3.60 -6.32
N PHE A 160 4.19 -2.72 -6.42
CA PHE A 160 5.06 -2.38 -5.30
C PHE A 160 4.25 -1.81 -4.14
N LEU A 161 3.35 -0.87 -4.42
CA LEU A 161 2.47 -0.28 -3.41
C LEU A 161 1.60 -1.33 -2.72
N LEU A 162 1.01 -2.26 -3.49
CA LEU A 162 0.19 -3.33 -2.92
C LEU A 162 1.01 -4.23 -2.00
N LYS A 163 2.21 -4.65 -2.43
CA LYS A 163 3.13 -5.42 -1.58
C LYS A 163 3.56 -4.63 -0.34
N HIS A 164 3.79 -3.33 -0.50
CA HIS A 164 4.20 -2.43 0.58
C HIS A 164 3.12 -2.32 1.66
N ASN A 165 1.87 -2.05 1.28
CA ASN A 165 0.74 -1.99 2.22
C ASN A 165 0.53 -3.33 2.93
N LEU A 166 0.70 -4.46 2.22
CA LEU A 166 0.58 -5.78 2.81
C LEU A 166 1.71 -6.12 3.78
N TYR A 167 2.94 -5.70 3.48
CA TYR A 167 4.06 -5.83 4.41
C TYR A 167 3.80 -5.09 5.73
N HIS A 168 3.26 -3.86 5.66
CA HIS A 168 2.89 -3.11 6.84
C HIS A 168 1.79 -3.82 7.66
N ALA A 169 0.78 -4.38 6.99
CA ALA A 169 -0.26 -5.17 7.64
C ALA A 169 0.26 -6.49 8.23
N SER A 170 1.23 -7.16 7.59
CA SER A 170 1.80 -8.40 8.09
C SER A 170 2.63 -8.19 9.35
N VAL A 171 3.38 -7.09 9.44
CA VAL A 171 4.07 -6.67 10.68
C VAL A 171 3.06 -6.44 11.81
N VAL A 172 1.94 -5.77 11.53
CA VAL A 172 0.87 -5.58 12.52
C VAL A 172 0.31 -6.93 12.96
N ARG A 173 -0.09 -7.78 12.01
CA ARG A 173 -0.68 -9.10 12.30
C ARG A 173 0.23 -9.95 13.17
N TYR A 174 1.49 -10.08 12.77
CA TYR A 174 2.48 -10.85 13.50
C TYR A 174 2.54 -10.42 14.96
N ARG A 175 2.56 -9.11 15.25
CA ARG A 175 2.58 -8.63 16.64
C ARG A 175 1.30 -9.01 17.39
N ILE A 176 0.13 -8.77 16.81
CA ILE A 176 -1.15 -9.07 17.49
C ILE A 176 -1.30 -10.57 17.79
N GLU A 177 -0.78 -11.44 16.93
CA GLU A 177 -0.80 -12.91 17.11
C GLU A 177 0.24 -13.42 18.11
N ASN A 178 1.27 -12.62 18.43
CA ASN A 178 2.37 -13.00 19.34
C ASN A 178 2.42 -12.11 20.61
N MET A 179 1.30 -11.46 20.93
CA MET A 179 1.08 -10.70 22.17
C MET A 179 0.42 -11.56 23.25
#